data_AF-A0A2X3GJL0-F1
#
_entry.id   AF-A0A2X3GJL0-F1
#
_cell.length_a   1.000
_cell.length_b   1.000
_cell.length_c   1.000
_cell.angle_alpha   90.00
_cell.angle_beta   90.00
_cell.angle_gamma   90.00
#
_symmetry.space_group_name_H-M   'P 1'
#
loop_
_entity.id
_entity.type
_entity.pdbx_description
1 polymer ?
#
loop_
_entity_poly.entity_id
_entity_poly.type
_entity_poly.pdbx_seq_one_letter_code
_entity_poly.pdbx_strand_id
1 'polypeptide(L)'
;MFINLNTASLNEFIRRDSEWLSAVKGKQVVLIAARKSEALANYWYYNSDIRGVVYVGLSRDIRKELAYVINGRFLRKDIKKDKITDREMKIIRMTAQGMQPKIDRQN
;
A
#
# COMPACT_ATOMS: atom_id res chain seq x y z
N MET A 1 -1.78 14.07 -5.21
CA MET A 1 -2.10 13.83 -3.79
C MET A 1 -1.08 12.87 -3.20
N PHE A 2 -0.57 13.15 -2.01
CA PHE A 2 0.36 12.27 -1.31
C PHE A 2 -0.34 11.60 -0.14
N ILE A 3 -0.18 10.28 0.00
CA ILE A 3 -0.68 9.52 1.14
C ILE A 3 0.52 8.95 1.89
N ASN A 4 0.68 9.32 3.15
CA ASN A 4 1.72 8.77 4.02
C ASN A 4 1.21 7.51 4.72
N LEU A 5 1.76 6.36 4.34
CA LEU A 5 1.46 5.06 4.94
C LEU A 5 2.36 4.80 6.15
N ASN A 6 2.24 5.65 7.17
CA ASN A 6 2.95 5.44 8.43
C ASN A 6 2.26 4.35 9.27
N THR A 7 2.97 3.82 10.26
CA THR A 7 2.47 2.71 11.10
C THR A 7 1.24 3.09 11.93
N ALA A 8 1.09 4.35 12.33
CA ALA A 8 -0.03 4.79 13.16
C ALA A 8 -1.37 4.79 12.38
N SER A 9 -1.34 5.09 11.09
CA SER A 9 -2.54 5.14 10.24
C SER A 9 -2.77 3.88 9.39
N LEU A 10 -1.80 2.96 9.34
CA LEU A 10 -1.83 1.82 8.40
C LEU A 10 -3.08 0.94 8.58
N ASN A 11 -3.47 0.67 9.84
CA ASN A 11 -4.66 -0.14 10.13
C ASN A 11 -5.93 0.50 9.59
N GLU A 12 -6.07 1.83 9.68
CA GLU A 12 -7.25 2.52 9.16
C GLU A 12 -7.29 2.47 7.63
N PHE A 13 -6.14 2.62 6.96
CA PHE A 13 -6.04 2.47 5.51
C PHE A 13 -6.37 1.05 5.03
N ILE A 14 -6.04 0.02 5.81
CA ILE A 14 -6.43 -1.36 5.51
C ILE A 14 -7.93 -1.54 5.71
N ARG A 15 -8.45 -1.12 6.88
CA ARG A 15 -9.84 -1.37 7.30
C ARG A 15 -10.86 -0.76 6.34
N ARG A 16 -10.51 0.39 5.75
CA ARG A 16 -11.37 1.18 4.86
C ARG A 16 -10.79 1.33 3.47
N ASP A 17 -10.05 0.32 3.00
CA ASP A 17 -9.30 0.45 1.76
C ASP A 17 -10.17 0.77 0.55
N SER A 18 -11.31 0.10 0.45
CA SER A 18 -12.29 0.31 -0.61
C SER A 18 -12.87 1.74 -0.60
N GLU A 19 -13.06 2.33 0.58
CA GLU A 19 -13.61 3.68 0.71
C GLU A 19 -12.61 4.75 0.27
N TRP A 20 -11.38 4.71 0.80
CA TRP A 20 -10.40 5.74 0.44
C TRP A 20 -9.93 5.58 -1.00
N LEU A 21 -9.81 4.35 -1.52
CA LEU A 21 -9.49 4.10 -2.93
C LEU A 21 -10.58 4.68 -3.86
N SER A 22 -11.85 4.54 -3.48
CA SER A 22 -12.97 5.16 -4.22
C SER A 22 -12.90 6.69 -4.16
N ALA A 23 -12.63 7.27 -2.99
CA ALA A 23 -12.56 8.73 -2.79
C ALA A 23 -11.41 9.42 -3.55
N VAL A 24 -10.43 8.64 -4.02
CA VAL A 24 -9.24 9.14 -4.73
C VAL A 24 -9.23 8.77 -6.20
N LYS A 25 -10.26 8.08 -6.69
CA LYS A 25 -10.39 7.70 -8.10
C LYS A 25 -10.25 8.92 -9.02
N GLY A 26 -9.45 8.79 -10.07
CA GLY A 26 -9.16 9.87 -11.03
C GLY A 26 -8.18 10.93 -10.53
N LYS A 27 -7.64 10.81 -9.31
CA LYS A 27 -6.58 11.69 -8.80
C LYS A 27 -5.23 11.00 -8.99
N GLN A 28 -4.19 11.80 -9.26
CA GLN A 28 -2.82 11.29 -9.20
C GLN A 28 -2.41 11.06 -7.73
N VAL A 29 -2.37 9.80 -7.30
CA VAL A 29 -2.01 9.40 -5.93
C VAL A 29 -0.60 8.84 -5.86
N VAL A 30 0.25 9.42 -5.02
CA VAL A 30 1.57 8.89 -4.69
C VAL A 30 1.56 8.36 -3.27
N LEU A 31 1.92 7.10 -3.09
CA LEU A 31 2.04 6.47 -1.77
C LEU A 31 3.44 6.68 -1.23
N ILE A 32 3.56 7.20 -0.02
CA ILE A 32 4.83 7.34 0.70
C ILE A 32 4.86 6.21 1.74
N ALA A 33 5.72 5.23 1.51
CA ALA A 33 5.73 3.98 2.27
C ALA A 33 6.95 3.90 3.20
N ALA A 34 6.69 3.60 4.46
CA ALA A 34 7.72 3.15 5.41
C ALA A 34 7.99 1.66 5.21
N ARG A 35 9.12 1.15 5.73
CA ARG A 35 9.55 -0.25 5.56
C ARG A 35 8.46 -1.29 5.84
N LYS A 36 7.61 -1.04 6.85
CA LYS A 36 6.52 -1.94 7.26
C LYS A 36 5.30 -1.92 6.34
N SER A 37 5.12 -0.86 5.54
CA SER A 37 3.94 -0.67 4.68
C SER A 37 4.25 -0.88 3.20
N GLU A 38 5.50 -1.19 2.82
CA GLU A 38 5.90 -1.30 1.42
C GLU A 38 5.12 -2.37 0.67
N ALA A 39 4.89 -3.53 1.28
CA ALA A 39 4.15 -4.62 0.65
C ALA A 39 2.68 -4.23 0.37
N LEU A 40 2.06 -3.47 1.27
CA LEU A 40 0.71 -2.93 1.09
C LEU A 40 0.67 -1.81 0.04
N ALA A 41 1.65 -0.91 0.06
CA ALA A 41 1.78 0.11 -0.96
C ALA A 41 1.92 -0.50 -2.36
N ASN A 42 2.70 -1.58 -2.47
CA ASN A 42 2.84 -2.35 -3.71
C ASN A 42 1.52 -2.98 -4.12
N TYR A 43 0.80 -3.61 -3.19
CA TYR A 43 -0.51 -4.17 -3.47
C TYR A 43 -1.48 -3.14 -4.06
N TRP A 44 -1.63 -1.98 -3.41
CA TRP A 44 -2.49 -0.92 -3.91
C TRP A 44 -2.00 -0.33 -5.24
N TYR A 45 -0.68 -0.24 -5.45
CA TYR A 45 -0.13 0.16 -6.74
C TYR A 45 -0.46 -0.82 -7.88
N TYR A 46 -0.42 -2.12 -7.62
CA TYR A 46 -0.75 -3.12 -8.64
C TYR A 46 -2.24 -3.19 -8.96
N ASN A 47 -3.09 -2.97 -7.96
CA ASN A 47 -4.51 -3.28 -8.02
C ASN A 47 -5.41 -2.03 -8.02
N SER A 48 -4.85 -0.83 -8.13
CA SER A 48 -5.60 0.43 -8.11
C SER A 48 -4.91 1.52 -8.93
N ASP A 49 -5.61 2.64 -9.15
CA ASP A 49 -5.13 3.78 -9.92
C ASP A 49 -4.14 4.65 -9.11
N ILE A 50 -3.00 4.08 -8.76
CA ILE A 50 -1.94 4.73 -7.99
C ILE A 50 -0.78 5.05 -8.92
N ARG A 51 -0.27 6.28 -8.82
CA ARG A 51 0.78 6.81 -9.68
C ARG A 51 2.14 6.15 -9.46
N GLY A 52 2.43 5.79 -8.22
CA GLY A 52 3.66 5.12 -7.81
C GLY A 52 3.90 5.22 -6.32
N VAL A 53 5.01 4.63 -5.90
CA VAL A 53 5.39 4.49 -4.48
C VAL A 53 6.75 5.13 -4.24
N VAL A 54 6.87 5.91 -3.17
CA VAL A 54 8.13 6.44 -2.65
C VAL A 54 8.49 5.67 -1.37
N TYR A 55 9.61 4.97 -1.38
CA TYR A 55 10.08 4.20 -0.22
C TYR A 55 11.01 5.04 0.66
N VAL A 56 10.52 5.48 1.82
CA VAL A 56 11.24 6.41 2.71
C VAL A 56 12.50 5.77 3.31
N GLY A 57 12.48 4.46 3.56
CA GLY A 57 13.60 3.75 4.19
C GLY A 57 14.73 3.31 3.25
N LEU A 58 14.58 3.50 1.93
CA LEU A 58 15.53 3.02 0.92
C LEU A 58 16.26 4.14 0.19
N SER A 59 15.71 5.35 0.19
CA SER A 59 16.29 6.48 -0.54
C SER A 59 17.12 7.39 0.35
N ARG A 60 18.30 7.77 -0.14
CA ARG A 60 19.14 8.83 0.47
C ARG A 60 18.63 10.24 0.13
N ASP A 61 17.73 10.38 -0.84
CA ASP A 61 17.17 11.67 -1.26
C ASP A 61 15.71 11.54 -1.69
N ILE A 62 14.80 11.75 -0.73
CA ILE A 62 13.35 11.63 -0.94
C ILE A 62 12.82 12.60 -2.01
N ARG A 63 13.47 13.75 -2.22
CA ARG A 63 13.02 14.74 -3.21
C ARG A 63 13.17 14.20 -4.63
N LYS A 64 14.27 13.49 -4.91
CA LYS A 64 14.50 12.87 -6.22
C LYS A 64 13.50 11.75 -6.51
N GLU A 65 13.21 10.91 -5.53
CA GLU A 65 12.20 9.85 -5.67
C GLU A 65 10.80 10.42 -5.91
N LEU A 66 10.41 11.45 -5.14
CA LEU A 66 9.13 12.13 -5.35
C LEU A 66 9.04 12.71 -6.76
N ALA A 67 10.07 13.43 -7.22
CA ALA A 67 10.12 13.98 -8.57
C ALA A 67 10.05 12.88 -9.63
N TYR A 68 10.75 11.76 -9.43
CA TYR A 68 10.71 10.62 -10.33
C TYR A 68 9.30 10.05 -10.49
N VAL A 69 8.62 9.79 -9.37
CA VAL A 69 7.26 9.22 -9.35
C VAL A 69 6.23 10.17 -9.95
N ILE A 70 6.21 11.44 -9.52
CA ILE A 70 5.24 12.45 -9.98
C ILE A 70 5.33 12.60 -11.52
N ASN A 71 6.55 12.61 -12.05
CA ASN A 71 6.80 12.92 -13.45
C ASN A 71 6.47 11.82 -14.45
N GLY A 72 6.24 10.57 -14.04
CA GLY A 72 6.18 9.52 -15.07
C GLY A 72 6.59 8.18 -14.62
N ARG A 73 7.67 8.20 -13.84
CA ARG A 73 8.78 7.34 -14.21
C ARG A 73 8.80 6.07 -13.38
N PHE A 74 8.02 6.04 -12.30
CA PHE A 74 7.81 4.84 -11.50
C PHE A 74 7.04 3.80 -12.30
N LEU A 75 7.62 2.60 -12.38
CA LEU A 75 7.15 1.48 -13.17
C LEU A 75 7.12 0.22 -12.31
N ARG A 76 6.39 -0.80 -12.79
CA ARG A 76 6.30 -2.11 -12.10
C ARG A 76 7.66 -2.76 -11.81
N LYS A 77 8.66 -2.52 -12.67
CA LYS A 77 10.04 -3.00 -12.51
C LYS A 77 10.79 -2.36 -11.32
N ASP A 78 10.32 -1.21 -10.84
CA ASP A 78 10.95 -0.50 -9.72
C ASP A 78 10.54 -1.10 -8.36
N ILE A 79 9.57 -2.01 -8.36
CA ILE A 79 9.15 -2.75 -7.17
C ILE A 79 10.11 -3.91 -6.93
N LYS A 80 10.87 -3.83 -5.83
CA LYS A 80 11.94 -4.78 -5.48
C LYS A 80 11.56 -5.82 -4.42
N LYS A 81 10.32 -5.82 -3.94
CA LYS A 81 9.86 -6.69 -2.85
C LYS A 81 8.66 -7.53 -3.25
N ASP A 82 8.47 -8.62 -2.51
CA ASP A 82 7.33 -9.53 -2.67
C ASP A 82 6.00 -8.80 -2.60
N LYS A 83 5.06 -9.33 -3.37
CA LYS A 83 3.71 -8.79 -3.51
C LYS A 83 2.78 -9.55 -2.58
N ILE A 84 1.92 -8.82 -1.90
CA ILE A 84 0.75 -9.40 -1.24
C ILE A 84 -0.19 -9.90 -2.35
N THR A 85 -0.69 -11.11 -2.22
CA THR A 85 -1.73 -11.68 -3.10
C THR A 85 -3.12 -11.24 -2.65
N ASP A 86 -4.14 -11.34 -3.50
CA ASP A 86 -5.52 -11.02 -3.12
C ASP A 86 -6.03 -11.85 -1.94
N ARG A 87 -5.58 -13.12 -1.83
CA ARG A 87 -5.92 -13.99 -0.71
C ARG A 87 -5.30 -13.50 0.60
N GLU A 88 -4.02 -13.14 0.58
CA GLU A 88 -3.34 -12.57 1.74
C GLU A 88 -3.96 -11.23 2.14
N MET A 89 -4.27 -10.37 1.16
CA MET A 89 -4.92 -9.09 1.42
C MET A 89 -6.30 -9.29 2.06
N LYS A 90 -7.08 -10.28 1.62
CA LYS A 90 -8.36 -10.63 2.24
C LYS A 90 -8.19 -10.99 3.73
N ILE A 91 -7.20 -11.81 4.06
CA ILE A 91 -6.90 -12.18 5.45
C ILE A 91 -6.48 -10.94 6.26
N ILE A 92 -5.61 -10.09 5.69
CA ILE A 92 -5.16 -8.85 6.33
C ILE A 92 -6.35 -7.92 6.64
N ARG A 93 -7.29 -7.76 5.70
CA ARG A 93 -8.53 -6.97 5.90
C ARG A 93 -9.39 -7.54 7.02
N MET A 94 -9.61 -8.86 7.03
CA MET A 94 -10.38 -9.55 8.07
C MET A 94 -9.75 -9.33 9.45
N THR A 95 -8.44 -9.53 9.57
CA THR A 95 -7.70 -9.31 10.82
C THR A 95 -7.78 -7.85 11.27
N ALA A 96 -7.66 -6.87 10.35
CA ALA A 96 -7.79 -5.45 10.67
C ALA A 96 -9.22 -5.05 11.11
N GLN A 97 -10.23 -5.82 10.72
CA GLN A 97 -11.61 -5.69 11.19
C GLN A 97 -11.90 -6.43 12.51
N GLY A 98 -10.87 -7.01 13.13
CA GLY A 98 -11.01 -7.78 14.37
C GLY A 98 -11.55 -9.20 14.17
N MET A 99 -11.68 -9.67 12.91
CA MET A 99 -12.08 -11.04 12.63
C MET A 99 -10.87 -11.97 12.79
N GLN A 100 -11.01 -12.99 13.63
CA GLN A 100 -10.01 -14.05 13.74
C GLN A 100 -10.39 -15.22 12.82
N PRO A 101 -9.41 -15.87 12.17
CA PRO A 101 -9.67 -17.09 11.44
C PRO A 101 -10.26 -18.13 12.40
N LYS A 102 -11.31 -18.84 11.96
CA LYS A 102 -11.82 -19.98 12.71
C LYS A 102 -10.73 -21.03 12.77
N ILE A 103 -10.17 -21.24 13.96
CA ILE A 103 -9.36 -22.42 14.24
C ILE A 103 -10.37 -23.55 14.42
N ASP A 104 -10.65 -24.28 13.34
CA ASP A 104 -11.33 -25.56 13.47
C ASP A 104 -10.38 -26.48 14.24
N ARG A 105 -10.59 -26.59 15.55
CA ARG A 105 -10.02 -27.69 16.33
C ARG A 105 -10.73 -28.94 15.83
N GLN A 106 -10.09 -29.63 14.89
CA GLN A 106 -10.42 -31.02 14.61
C GLN A 106 -10.15 -31.79 15.90
N ASN A 107 -11.25 -32.11 16.61
CA ASN A 107 -11.27 -33.07 17.70
C ASN A 107 -11.20 -34.49 17.13
#